data_AF-A0ABD2Q9U6-F1
#
_entry.id   AF-A0ABD2Q9U6-F1
#
_cell.length_a   1.000
_cell.length_b   1.000
_cell.length_c   1.000
_cell.angle_alpha   90.00
_cell.angle_beta   90.00
_cell.angle_gamma   90.00
#
_symmetry.space_group_name_H-M   'P 1'
#
loop_
_entity.id
_entity.type
_entity.pdbx_description
1 polymer ?
#
loop_
_entity_poly.entity_id
_entity_poly.type
_entity_poly.pdbx_seq_one_letter_code
_entity_poly.pdbx_strand_id
1 'polypeptide(L)'
;MAITLGFPQSPSKFMDNLDLDDPEYVRELIRPPEVKEDIRLINQRKRVSLILKSAAFRKDLEKITASHMKDGNLSPQVIALQNLVDYLTPHARLGNSAFTRCTTMPVIPINDLRSSCGEDFSKSERMLRCKLASVFRIMDLFGWKIAANTHFTARLGAELDEYLMEPSGLLFSEITASSLIKIDISGKILHPGSSGLSIDLPGWLLHTAIYRARPDVRCVIHLSTSAASVISTLSTGLLPLSQEAMIIGESAIYDFDAERRNSADQELESIVNVINSSTPNCRVLVVKDNGIFVFGRSVEEAWFLAYMADIACEAQLKLNAMGSDELVLPSQEAQNQAMNVGRNPSQVQMASNVQGPSFKFGELEFEALMRRLDAAGYRTGHVYRLGQALKQLRPTQDEPGVASPGGRRILDEVTVPPTHSAVGKGLRDTPDK
;
A
#
# COMPACT_ATOMS: atom_id res chain seq x y z
N MET A 1 63.83 -18.81 -3.67
CA MET A 1 63.26 -20.17 -3.78
C MET A 1 62.01 -20.07 -4.63
N ALA A 2 62.09 -20.50 -5.90
CA ALA A 2 60.95 -20.56 -6.79
C ALA A 2 60.24 -21.91 -6.58
N ILE A 3 58.92 -21.91 -6.44
CA ILE A 3 58.11 -23.12 -6.40
C ILE A 3 57.39 -23.23 -7.74
N THR A 4 57.79 -24.24 -8.50
CA THR A 4 57.34 -24.59 -9.85
C THR A 4 55.91 -25.13 -9.81
N LEU A 5 55.00 -24.54 -10.59
CA LEU A 5 53.66 -25.08 -10.84
C LEU A 5 53.78 -26.26 -11.83
N GLY A 6 53.59 -27.49 -11.32
CA GLY A 6 53.47 -28.68 -12.15
C GLY A 6 52.05 -28.82 -12.72
N PHE A 7 51.89 -28.62 -14.02
CA PHE A 7 50.69 -29.02 -14.74
C PHE A 7 50.66 -30.55 -14.86
N PRO A 8 49.56 -31.25 -14.50
CA PRO A 8 49.43 -32.66 -14.78
C PRO A 8 49.16 -32.88 -16.28
N GLN A 9 49.87 -33.85 -16.83
CA GLN A 9 49.88 -34.21 -18.24
C GLN A 9 48.62 -34.99 -18.68
N SER A 10 48.22 -34.74 -19.94
CA SER A 10 47.31 -35.50 -20.81
C SER A 10 45.81 -35.54 -20.44
N PRO A 11 44.89 -35.28 -21.40
CA PRO A 11 43.44 -35.29 -21.18
C PRO A 11 42.80 -36.69 -21.21
N SER A 12 43.59 -37.76 -21.21
CA SER A 12 43.08 -39.13 -21.42
C SER A 12 42.75 -39.91 -20.15
N LYS A 13 42.93 -39.36 -18.95
CA LYS A 13 42.71 -40.08 -17.67
C LYS A 13 41.37 -39.79 -16.97
N PHE A 14 40.47 -39.00 -17.57
CA PHE A 14 39.17 -38.70 -16.95
C PHE A 14 38.07 -39.73 -17.27
N MET A 15 38.27 -40.57 -18.30
CA MET A 15 37.23 -41.50 -18.78
C MET A 15 37.32 -42.92 -18.20
N ASP A 16 38.39 -43.26 -17.47
CA ASP A 16 38.64 -44.65 -17.05
C ASP A 16 37.84 -45.11 -15.80
N ASN A 17 37.02 -44.24 -15.19
CA ASN A 17 36.29 -44.54 -13.95
C ASN A 17 34.76 -44.39 -14.05
N LEU A 18 34.19 -44.25 -15.25
CA LEU A 18 32.74 -44.21 -15.45
C LEU A 18 32.26 -45.60 -15.86
N ASP A 19 31.70 -46.33 -14.90
CA ASP A 19 31.00 -47.58 -15.17
C ASP A 19 29.66 -47.25 -15.85
N LEU A 20 29.63 -47.42 -17.17
CA LEU A 20 28.46 -47.10 -18.00
C LEU A 20 27.27 -48.04 -17.72
N ASP A 21 27.51 -49.16 -17.03
CA ASP A 21 26.50 -50.14 -16.65
C ASP A 21 26.03 -49.98 -15.19
N ASP A 22 26.47 -48.94 -14.46
CA ASP A 22 25.97 -48.66 -13.12
C ASP A 22 24.44 -48.40 -13.18
N PRO A 23 23.61 -49.24 -12.51
CA PRO A 23 22.16 -49.08 -12.53
C PRO A 23 21.69 -47.72 -11.97
N GLU A 24 22.50 -47.06 -11.15
CA GLU A 24 22.19 -45.73 -10.63
C GLU A 24 22.44 -44.63 -11.68
N TYR A 25 23.55 -44.73 -12.43
CA TYR A 25 23.87 -43.84 -13.56
C TYR A 25 22.85 -43.96 -14.71
N VAL A 26 22.47 -45.19 -15.06
CA VAL A 26 21.43 -45.44 -16.08
C VAL A 26 20.07 -44.92 -15.63
N ARG A 27 19.73 -45.05 -14.33
CA ARG A 27 18.52 -44.43 -13.75
C ARG A 27 18.56 -42.91 -13.80
N GLU A 28 19.72 -42.29 -13.63
CA GLU A 28 19.86 -40.84 -13.77
C GLU A 28 19.72 -40.38 -15.22
N LEU A 29 20.19 -41.14 -16.21
CA LEU A 29 19.97 -40.78 -17.62
C LEU A 29 18.49 -40.82 -18.00
N ILE A 30 17.78 -41.88 -17.58
CA ILE A 30 16.39 -42.16 -18.00
C ILE A 30 15.35 -41.35 -17.20
N ARG A 31 15.75 -40.72 -16.07
CA ARG A 31 14.82 -39.97 -15.21
C ARG A 31 14.25 -38.73 -15.94
N PRO A 32 12.91 -38.56 -15.99
CA PRO A 32 12.27 -37.38 -16.57
C PRO A 32 12.77 -36.07 -15.94
N PRO A 33 12.80 -34.96 -16.71
CA PRO A 33 13.35 -33.69 -16.25
C PRO A 33 12.64 -33.13 -15.01
N GLU A 34 11.32 -33.30 -14.92
CA GLU A 34 10.50 -32.89 -13.77
C GLU A 34 10.94 -33.61 -12.47
N VAL A 35 11.22 -34.92 -12.56
CA VAL A 35 11.65 -35.74 -11.41
C VAL A 35 13.10 -35.43 -11.01
N LYS A 36 13.95 -35.04 -11.97
CA LYS A 36 15.32 -34.57 -11.68
C LYS A 36 15.31 -33.28 -10.87
N GLU A 37 14.47 -32.33 -11.24
CA GLU A 37 14.30 -31.07 -10.50
C GLU A 37 13.71 -31.32 -9.12
N ASP A 38 12.70 -32.18 -8.99
CA ASP A 38 12.13 -32.54 -7.69
C ASP A 38 13.15 -33.17 -6.74
N ILE A 39 14.00 -34.09 -7.22
CA ILE A 39 15.05 -34.71 -6.40
C ILE A 39 16.12 -33.67 -6.00
N ARG A 40 16.45 -32.74 -6.90
CA ARG A 40 17.36 -31.64 -6.62
C ARG A 40 16.81 -30.73 -5.52
N LEU A 41 15.52 -30.38 -5.61
CA LEU A 41 14.81 -29.59 -4.60
C LEU A 41 14.71 -30.34 -3.26
N ILE A 42 14.45 -31.65 -3.27
CA ILE A 42 14.44 -32.50 -2.07
C ILE A 42 15.83 -32.51 -1.41
N ASN A 43 16.91 -32.66 -2.18
CA ASN A 43 18.27 -32.66 -1.66
C ASN A 43 18.69 -31.28 -1.12
N GLN A 44 18.28 -30.19 -1.78
CA GLN A 44 18.46 -28.84 -1.25
C GLN A 44 17.70 -28.64 0.08
N ARG A 45 16.43 -29.04 0.16
CA ARG A 45 15.62 -28.95 1.38
C ARG A 45 16.23 -29.78 2.52
N LYS A 46 16.78 -30.97 2.24
CA LYS A 46 17.50 -31.80 3.22
C LYS A 46 18.74 -31.08 3.77
N ARG A 47 19.54 -30.45 2.91
CA ARG A 47 20.73 -29.69 3.32
C ARG A 47 20.36 -28.49 4.19
N VAL A 48 19.35 -27.72 3.81
CA VAL A 48 18.85 -26.58 4.59
C VAL A 48 18.30 -27.05 5.94
N SER A 49 17.54 -28.15 5.97
CA SER A 49 17.03 -28.74 7.21
C SER A 49 18.15 -29.19 8.15
N LEU A 50 19.24 -29.73 7.61
CA LEU A 50 20.41 -30.14 8.40
C LEU A 50 21.11 -28.94 9.05
N ILE A 51 21.24 -27.84 8.30
CA ILE A 51 21.85 -26.60 8.79
C ILE A 51 20.99 -25.98 9.89
N LEU A 52 19.68 -25.91 9.70
CA LEU A 52 18.75 -25.37 10.71
C LEU A 52 18.67 -26.22 11.99
N LYS A 53 18.94 -27.53 11.88
CA LYS A 53 19.02 -28.45 13.04
C LYS A 53 20.40 -28.47 13.70
N SER A 54 21.40 -27.81 13.13
CA SER A 54 22.74 -27.75 13.72
C SER A 54 22.76 -26.88 14.97
N ALA A 55 23.15 -27.46 16.10
CA ALA A 55 23.27 -26.74 17.37
C ALA A 55 24.34 -25.62 17.32
N ALA A 56 25.40 -25.80 16.52
CA ALA A 56 26.43 -24.79 16.32
C ALA A 56 25.86 -23.57 15.56
N PHE A 57 25.14 -23.82 14.47
CA PHE A 57 24.48 -22.77 13.69
C PHE A 57 23.45 -22.00 14.52
N ARG A 58 22.64 -22.72 15.32
CA ARG A 58 21.66 -22.10 16.21
C ARG A 58 22.31 -21.21 17.26
N LYS A 59 23.41 -21.65 17.87
CA LYS A 59 24.17 -20.88 18.85
C LYS A 59 24.82 -19.63 18.24
N ASP A 60 25.33 -19.72 17.02
CA ASP A 60 25.88 -18.57 16.30
C ASP A 60 24.77 -17.57 15.93
N LEU A 61 23.60 -18.06 15.51
CA LEU A 61 22.43 -17.23 15.21
C LEU A 61 21.92 -16.51 16.46
N GLU A 62 21.86 -17.21 17.60
CA GLU A 62 21.50 -16.64 18.90
C GLU A 62 22.51 -15.59 19.34
N LYS A 63 23.82 -15.82 19.12
CA LYS A 63 24.87 -14.85 19.42
C LYS A 63 24.76 -13.59 18.55
N ILE A 64 24.48 -13.75 17.25
CA ILE A 64 24.29 -12.64 16.31
C ILE A 64 23.04 -11.83 16.67
N THR A 65 21.96 -12.51 17.03
CA THR A 65 20.71 -11.86 17.45
C THR A 65 20.87 -11.15 18.78
N ALA A 66 21.59 -11.74 19.74
CA ALA A 66 21.91 -11.13 21.02
C ALA A 66 22.83 -9.90 20.87
N SER A 67 23.84 -9.95 20.00
CA SER A 67 24.66 -8.76 19.69
C SER A 67 23.85 -7.67 18.99
N HIS A 68 22.92 -8.04 18.12
CA HIS A 68 22.05 -7.10 17.42
C HIS A 68 21.08 -6.38 18.37
N MET A 69 20.49 -7.11 19.33
CA MET A 69 19.60 -6.51 20.35
C MET A 69 20.34 -5.56 21.30
N LYS A 70 21.66 -5.71 21.46
CA LYS A 70 22.45 -4.94 22.41
C LYS A 70 23.12 -3.71 21.78
N ASP A 71 23.65 -3.85 20.57
CA ASP A 71 24.51 -2.82 19.94
C ASP A 71 23.89 -2.17 18.69
N GLY A 72 22.75 -2.67 18.18
CA GLY A 72 22.01 -2.08 17.06
C GLY A 72 22.69 -2.11 15.69
N ASN A 73 23.91 -2.65 15.59
CA ASN A 73 24.67 -2.72 14.33
C ASN A 73 24.67 -4.14 13.73
N LEU A 74 24.50 -4.21 12.40
CA LEU A 74 24.59 -5.45 11.63
C LEU A 74 26.04 -5.98 11.62
N SER A 75 26.21 -7.29 11.70
CA SER A 75 27.54 -7.90 11.55
C SER A 75 28.09 -7.68 10.12
N PRO A 76 29.42 -7.54 9.93
CA PRO A 76 30.03 -7.27 8.61
C PRO A 76 29.66 -8.30 7.54
N GLN A 77 29.40 -9.55 7.94
CA GLN A 77 29.01 -10.64 7.05
C GLN A 77 27.57 -10.47 6.51
N VAL A 78 26.68 -9.89 7.32
CA VAL A 78 25.29 -9.60 6.92
C VAL A 78 25.23 -8.39 5.99
N ILE A 79 26.08 -7.38 6.23
CA ILE A 79 26.23 -6.22 5.34
C ILE A 79 26.75 -6.65 3.96
N ALA A 80 27.73 -7.57 3.92
CA ALA A 80 28.24 -8.10 2.65
C ALA A 80 27.17 -8.85 1.84
N LEU A 81 26.32 -9.63 2.50
CA LEU A 81 25.16 -10.29 1.87
C LEU A 81 24.13 -9.29 1.33
N GLN A 82 23.88 -8.21 2.09
CA GLN A 82 22.97 -7.15 1.68
C GLN A 82 23.46 -6.44 0.41
N ASN A 83 24.74 -6.08 0.35
CA ASN A 83 25.35 -5.47 -0.84
C ASN A 83 25.30 -6.37 -2.07
N LEU A 84 25.37 -7.69 -1.87
CA LEU A 84 25.31 -8.67 -2.96
C LEU A 84 23.89 -8.81 -3.51
N VAL A 85 22.87 -8.74 -2.65
CA VAL A 85 21.45 -8.71 -3.07
C VAL A 85 21.14 -7.41 -3.83
N ASP A 86 21.64 -6.27 -3.34
CA ASP A 86 21.47 -4.97 -3.99
C ASP A 86 22.14 -4.94 -5.39
N TYR A 87 23.26 -5.62 -5.55
CA TYR A 87 23.95 -5.73 -6.84
C TYR A 87 23.20 -6.63 -7.84
N LEU A 88 22.53 -7.69 -7.37
CA LEU A 88 21.86 -8.67 -8.22
C LEU A 88 20.44 -8.27 -8.66
N THR A 89 19.87 -7.19 -8.12
CA THR A 89 18.51 -6.71 -8.48
C THR A 89 18.44 -5.19 -8.76
N PRO A 90 19.12 -4.69 -9.81
CA PRO A 90 19.21 -3.24 -10.08
C PRO A 90 17.90 -2.57 -10.53
N HIS A 91 16.92 -3.33 -11.05
CA HIS A 91 15.60 -2.82 -11.47
C HIS A 91 14.56 -2.84 -10.34
N ALA A 92 14.87 -3.47 -9.21
CA ALA A 92 14.09 -3.39 -7.99
C ALA A 92 14.59 -2.23 -7.13
N ARG A 93 14.66 -1.01 -7.70
CA ARG A 93 14.60 0.22 -6.89
C ARG A 93 13.20 0.34 -6.27
N LEU A 94 12.81 -0.66 -5.46
CA LEU A 94 11.85 -0.47 -4.40
C LEU A 94 12.50 0.58 -3.51
N GLY A 95 12.04 1.83 -3.65
CA GLY A 95 12.51 2.94 -2.84
C GLY A 95 12.60 2.52 -1.38
N ASN A 96 13.66 2.98 -0.71
CA ASN A 96 14.16 2.69 0.64
C ASN A 96 13.11 2.52 1.78
N SER A 97 12.09 1.66 1.63
CA SER A 97 10.90 1.72 2.46
C SER A 97 10.14 0.41 2.66
N ALA A 98 10.32 -0.64 1.84
CA ALA A 98 9.43 -1.81 1.92
C ALA A 98 10.08 -3.18 2.19
N PHE A 99 11.35 -3.42 1.86
CA PHE A 99 12.03 -4.70 2.19
C PHE A 99 13.11 -4.56 3.28
N THR A 100 13.62 -3.36 3.50
CA THR A 100 14.64 -3.03 4.51
C THR A 100 14.09 -2.82 5.94
N ARG A 101 12.78 -3.01 6.18
CA ARG A 101 12.16 -2.88 7.52
C ARG A 101 11.75 -4.20 8.18
N CYS A 102 12.32 -5.33 7.75
CA CYS A 102 12.14 -6.60 8.44
C CYS A 102 13.14 -6.79 9.60
N THR A 103 13.29 -5.78 10.46
CA THR A 103 13.72 -5.90 11.88
C THR A 103 13.61 -4.52 12.56
N THR A 104 12.68 -4.41 13.52
CA THR A 104 12.68 -3.50 14.69
C THR A 104 12.40 -1.99 14.55
N MET A 105 11.48 -1.54 13.69
CA MET A 105 10.75 -0.28 13.97
C MET A 105 9.30 -0.61 14.33
N PRO A 106 8.77 -0.16 15.48
CA PRO A 106 7.39 -0.41 15.84
C PRO A 106 6.48 0.30 14.82
N VAL A 107 5.70 -0.49 14.07
CA VAL A 107 4.67 0.04 13.18
C VAL A 107 3.61 0.71 14.05
N ILE A 108 3.42 2.00 13.88
CA ILE A 108 2.40 2.77 14.62
C ILE A 108 1.02 2.33 14.11
N PRO A 109 0.15 1.78 14.97
CA PRO A 109 -1.19 1.39 14.57
C PRO A 109 -2.02 2.63 14.25
N ILE A 110 -2.76 2.58 13.13
CA ILE A 110 -3.67 3.66 12.71
C ILE A 110 -4.88 3.73 13.66
N ASN A 111 -5.47 2.57 13.98
CA ASN A 111 -6.59 2.49 14.92
C ASN A 111 -6.08 2.38 16.36
N ASP A 112 -5.69 3.52 16.92
CA ASP A 112 -5.20 3.68 18.29
C ASP A 112 -6.24 4.27 19.25
N LEU A 113 -7.48 4.43 18.78
CA LEU A 113 -8.62 4.93 19.55
C LEU A 113 -9.02 3.94 20.66
N ARG A 114 -8.33 4.01 21.81
CA ARG A 114 -8.64 3.20 23.00
C ARG A 114 -10.02 3.55 23.56
N SER A 115 -10.79 2.54 23.96
CA SER A 115 -12.05 2.72 24.70
C SER A 115 -11.85 3.26 26.13
N SER A 116 -10.60 3.43 26.58
CA SER A 116 -10.25 3.73 27.97
C SER A 116 -9.82 5.19 28.22
N CYS A 117 -9.67 6.01 27.17
CA CYS A 117 -9.59 7.47 27.31
C CYS A 117 -11.01 7.98 27.10
N GLY A 118 -11.62 8.60 28.12
CA GLY A 118 -13.06 8.87 28.24
C GLY A 118 -13.68 9.86 27.25
N GLU A 119 -13.35 9.75 25.96
CA GLU A 119 -13.91 10.54 24.87
C GLU A 119 -14.59 9.58 23.88
N ASP A 120 -15.91 9.47 24.00
CA ASP A 120 -16.72 8.60 23.15
C ASP A 120 -16.95 9.25 21.77
N PHE A 121 -15.98 9.11 20.87
CA PHE A 121 -16.21 9.40 19.46
C PHE A 121 -17.35 8.53 18.92
N SER A 122 -18.27 9.14 18.16
CA SER A 122 -19.32 8.40 17.47
C SER A 122 -18.73 7.32 16.54
N LYS A 123 -19.46 6.23 16.32
CA LYS A 123 -19.00 5.13 15.45
C LYS A 123 -18.62 5.61 14.04
N SER A 124 -19.36 6.59 13.50
CA SER A 124 -19.08 7.21 12.20
C SER A 124 -17.79 8.03 12.23
N GLU A 125 -17.58 8.85 13.26
CA GLU A 125 -16.35 9.64 13.41
C GLU A 125 -15.12 8.74 13.56
N ARG A 126 -15.19 7.71 14.41
CA ARG A 126 -14.09 6.74 14.60
C ARG A 126 -13.65 6.12 13.26
N MET A 127 -14.63 5.71 12.46
CA MET A 127 -14.38 5.11 11.15
C MET A 127 -13.78 6.12 10.18
N LEU A 128 -14.26 7.37 10.19
CA LEU A 128 -13.74 8.42 9.34
C LEU A 128 -12.29 8.79 9.69
N ARG A 129 -11.98 8.93 10.98
CA ARG A 129 -10.62 9.15 11.49
C ARG A 129 -9.67 8.06 11.01
N CYS A 130 -10.07 6.79 11.15
CA CYS A 130 -9.28 5.65 10.67
C CYS A 130 -9.05 5.69 9.15
N LYS A 131 -10.09 5.99 8.36
CA LYS A 131 -9.99 6.10 6.90
C LYS A 131 -9.05 7.22 6.48
N LEU A 132 -9.22 8.42 7.03
CA LEU A 132 -8.38 9.58 6.71
C LEU A 132 -6.91 9.33 7.12
N ALA A 133 -6.67 8.83 8.34
CA ALA A 133 -5.34 8.44 8.80
C ALA A 133 -4.71 7.37 7.90
N SER A 134 -5.50 6.45 7.36
CA SER A 134 -5.00 5.45 6.41
C SER A 134 -4.55 6.06 5.08
N VAL A 135 -5.19 7.14 4.60
CA VAL A 135 -4.75 7.85 3.38
C VAL A 135 -3.34 8.44 3.55
N PHE A 136 -3.06 9.05 4.71
CA PHE A 136 -1.70 9.52 5.02
C PHE A 136 -0.67 8.39 4.96
N ARG A 137 -0.99 7.22 5.53
CA ARG A 137 -0.11 6.04 5.45
C ARG A 137 0.08 5.54 4.04
N ILE A 138 -0.98 5.54 3.24
CA ILE A 138 -0.90 5.17 1.83
C ILE A 138 0.04 6.13 1.09
N MET A 139 -0.10 7.44 1.27
CA MET A 139 0.77 8.42 0.59
C MET A 139 2.24 8.28 0.98
N ASP A 140 2.54 8.02 2.26
CA ASP A 140 3.92 7.71 2.69
C ASP A 140 4.45 6.43 2.01
N LEU A 141 3.60 5.39 1.86
CA LEU A 141 3.97 4.15 1.17
C LEU A 141 4.22 4.33 -0.34
N PHE A 142 3.48 5.22 -1.01
CA PHE A 142 3.72 5.58 -2.40
C PHE A 142 4.93 6.51 -2.58
N GLY A 143 5.53 6.99 -1.49
CA GLY A 143 6.67 7.88 -1.54
C GLY A 143 6.33 9.30 -1.95
N TRP A 144 5.04 9.68 -1.91
CA TRP A 144 4.54 11.03 -2.15
C TRP A 144 4.78 11.91 -0.92
N LYS A 145 6.03 11.92 -0.45
CA LYS A 145 6.42 12.52 0.81
C LYS A 145 6.39 14.05 0.70
N ILE A 146 5.62 14.64 1.60
CA ILE A 146 5.66 15.97 2.21
C ILE A 146 6.52 17.02 1.46
N ALA A 147 5.83 17.98 0.86
CA ALA A 147 6.16 19.39 1.06
C ALA A 147 5.40 19.88 2.31
N ALA A 148 5.93 20.86 3.03
CA ALA A 148 5.39 21.33 4.32
C ALA A 148 3.93 21.85 4.30
N ASN A 149 3.27 21.89 3.14
CA ASN A 149 2.01 22.59 2.87
C ASN A 149 0.92 21.69 2.24
N THR A 150 0.96 20.37 2.45
CA THR A 150 -0.07 19.42 1.97
C THR A 150 -0.98 18.97 3.09
N HIS A 151 -2.28 19.17 2.90
CA HIS A 151 -3.30 18.89 3.92
C HIS A 151 -4.39 17.97 3.38
N PHE A 152 -4.87 17.03 4.20
CA PHE A 152 -6.03 16.20 3.85
C PHE A 152 -7.12 16.39 4.87
N THR A 153 -8.32 16.70 4.39
CA THR A 153 -9.44 17.01 5.27
C THR A 153 -10.65 16.15 4.95
N ALA A 154 -11.45 15.88 5.98
CA ALA A 154 -12.69 15.14 5.81
C ALA A 154 -13.83 15.72 6.67
N ARG A 155 -15.01 15.87 6.08
CA ARG A 155 -16.23 16.35 6.74
C ARG A 155 -16.90 15.20 7.51
N LEU A 156 -17.21 15.38 8.79
CA LEU A 156 -17.84 14.34 9.64
C LEU A 156 -19.27 14.01 9.21
N GLY A 157 -20.07 15.04 8.93
CA GLY A 157 -21.48 14.92 8.61
C GLY A 157 -21.91 15.97 7.58
N ALA A 158 -22.97 15.70 6.82
CA ALA A 158 -23.46 16.67 5.84
C ALA A 158 -24.06 17.92 6.50
N GLU A 159 -24.65 17.75 7.68
CA GLU A 159 -25.32 18.81 8.47
C GLU A 159 -24.41 19.44 9.52
N LEU A 160 -23.25 18.83 9.77
CA LEU A 160 -22.28 19.29 10.77
C LEU A 160 -21.13 19.96 10.03
N ASP A 161 -20.93 21.25 10.25
CA ASP A 161 -19.76 22.02 9.80
C ASP A 161 -18.51 21.66 10.63
N GLU A 162 -18.28 20.36 10.82
CA GLU A 162 -17.17 19.77 11.56
C GLU A 162 -16.28 18.96 10.61
N TYR A 163 -14.97 19.19 10.70
CA TYR A 163 -13.97 18.64 9.81
C TYR A 163 -12.81 18.02 10.58
N LEU A 164 -12.20 16.99 10.01
CA LEU A 164 -10.94 16.42 10.46
C LEU A 164 -9.81 16.94 9.58
N MET A 165 -8.68 17.23 10.22
CA MET A 165 -7.44 17.61 9.58
C MET A 165 -6.27 17.05 10.39
N GLU A 166 -5.12 16.85 9.75
CA GLU A 166 -3.90 16.49 10.45
C GLU A 166 -3.33 17.63 11.31
N PRO A 167 -2.68 17.31 12.43
CA PRO A 167 -1.89 18.28 13.17
C PRO A 167 -0.66 18.71 12.37
N SER A 168 -0.36 20.01 12.41
CA SER A 168 0.85 20.57 11.81
C SER A 168 2.10 20.10 12.56
N GLY A 169 3.11 19.67 11.79
CA GLY A 169 4.41 19.23 12.30
C GLY A 169 4.61 17.72 12.41
N LEU A 170 3.58 16.90 12.15
CA LEU A 170 3.74 15.44 12.07
C LEU A 170 4.03 14.98 10.64
N LEU A 171 4.83 13.93 10.51
CA LEU A 171 4.97 13.21 9.24
C LEU A 171 3.71 12.40 8.95
N PHE A 172 3.43 12.14 7.66
CA PHE A 172 2.35 11.25 7.24
C PHE A 172 2.49 9.84 7.83
N SER A 173 3.73 9.40 8.09
CA SER A 173 4.07 8.16 8.78
C SER A 173 3.87 8.21 10.31
N GLU A 174 3.38 9.30 10.87
CA GLU A 174 3.13 9.46 12.30
C GLU A 174 1.65 9.68 12.59
N ILE A 175 0.87 10.13 11.60
CA ILE A 175 -0.57 10.33 11.73
C ILE A 175 -1.29 9.04 12.15
N THR A 176 -2.16 9.16 13.15
CA THR A 176 -3.06 8.12 13.66
C THR A 176 -4.49 8.62 13.73
N ALA A 177 -5.45 7.74 14.00
CA ALA A 177 -6.85 8.14 14.13
C ALA A 177 -7.08 9.07 15.34
N SER A 178 -6.37 8.87 16.45
CA SER A 178 -6.45 9.76 17.61
C SER A 178 -5.67 11.07 17.42
N SER A 179 -4.65 11.13 16.56
CA SER A 179 -3.86 12.36 16.35
C SER A 179 -4.61 13.42 15.54
N LEU A 180 -5.62 13.04 14.76
CA LEU A 180 -6.41 13.97 13.94
C LEU A 180 -7.15 14.99 14.81
N ILE A 181 -7.16 16.24 14.34
CA ILE A 181 -7.81 17.37 15.00
C ILE A 181 -9.20 17.55 14.39
N LYS A 182 -10.20 17.82 15.24
CA LYS A 182 -11.54 18.23 14.80
C LYS A 182 -11.68 19.74 14.88
N ILE A 183 -12.09 20.37 13.79
CA ILE A 183 -12.24 21.82 13.66
C ILE A 183 -13.60 22.19 13.07
N ASP A 184 -14.04 23.42 13.28
CA ASP A 184 -15.17 23.99 12.57
C ASP A 184 -14.75 24.66 11.25
N ILE A 185 -15.72 25.15 10.47
CA ILE A 185 -15.44 25.85 9.20
C ILE A 185 -14.55 27.09 9.37
N SER A 186 -14.55 27.73 10.54
CA SER A 186 -13.71 28.89 10.84
C SER A 186 -12.26 28.53 11.21
N GLY A 187 -11.97 27.22 11.36
CA GLY A 187 -10.67 26.72 11.81
C GLY A 187 -10.52 26.70 13.33
N LYS A 188 -11.60 26.92 14.09
CA LYS A 188 -11.56 26.78 15.55
C LYS A 188 -11.50 25.30 15.91
N ILE A 189 -10.56 24.95 16.79
CA ILE A 189 -10.39 23.58 17.27
C ILE A 189 -11.56 23.22 18.20
N LEU A 190 -12.35 22.23 17.78
CA LEU A 190 -13.41 21.60 18.58
C LEU A 190 -12.87 20.43 19.40
N HIS A 191 -11.89 19.72 18.85
CA HIS A 191 -11.20 18.62 19.52
C HIS A 191 -9.72 18.59 19.12
N PRO A 192 -8.77 18.71 20.05
CA PRO A 192 -7.34 18.84 19.74
C PRO A 192 -6.67 17.53 19.30
N GLY A 193 -7.37 16.40 19.42
CA GLY A 193 -6.78 15.08 19.20
C GLY A 193 -5.79 14.74 20.32
N SER A 194 -4.97 13.72 20.09
CA SER A 194 -4.01 13.21 21.08
C SER A 194 -2.61 13.84 21.01
N SER A 195 -2.29 14.58 19.94
CA SER A 195 -0.96 15.16 19.74
C SER A 195 -0.73 16.47 20.50
N GLY A 196 -1.80 17.22 20.79
CA GLY A 196 -1.70 18.55 21.41
C GLY A 196 -1.12 19.64 20.49
N LEU A 197 -0.98 19.34 19.19
CA LEU A 197 -0.45 20.26 18.18
C LEU A 197 -1.57 21.13 17.57
N SER A 198 -1.18 22.20 16.87
CA SER A 198 -2.11 23.09 16.15
C SER A 198 -2.32 22.66 14.70
N ILE A 199 -3.25 23.33 14.00
CA ILE A 199 -3.46 23.18 12.55
C ILE A 199 -2.70 24.24 11.76
N ASP A 200 -2.52 24.02 10.45
CA ASP A 200 -2.11 25.07 9.52
C ASP A 200 -3.33 25.84 9.00
N LEU A 201 -3.53 27.07 9.47
CA LEU A 201 -4.70 27.87 9.15
C LEU A 201 -4.73 28.36 7.68
N PRO A 202 -3.61 28.80 7.07
CA PRO A 202 -3.56 29.13 5.65
C PRO A 202 -3.93 27.96 4.74
N GLY A 203 -3.37 26.77 4.99
CA GLY A 203 -3.72 25.55 4.27
C GLY A 203 -5.20 25.18 4.42
N TRP A 204 -5.75 25.33 5.64
CA TRP A 204 -7.18 25.11 5.88
C TRP A 204 -8.09 26.01 5.03
N LEU A 205 -7.70 27.28 4.81
CA LEU A 205 -8.49 28.26 4.06
C LEU A 205 -8.91 27.75 2.67
N LEU A 206 -7.98 27.16 1.91
CA LEU A 206 -8.26 26.62 0.58
C LEU A 206 -9.27 25.46 0.62
N HIS A 207 -9.21 24.62 1.65
CA HIS A 207 -10.18 23.55 1.83
C HIS A 207 -11.58 24.11 2.18
N THR A 208 -11.67 25.20 2.93
CA THR A 208 -12.95 25.84 3.24
C THR A 208 -13.66 26.36 1.99
N ALA A 209 -12.92 26.93 1.03
CA ALA A 209 -13.48 27.40 -0.24
C ALA A 209 -14.16 26.25 -1.01
N ILE A 210 -13.49 25.09 -1.09
CA ILE A 210 -14.03 23.90 -1.75
C ILE A 210 -15.29 23.40 -1.03
N TYR A 211 -15.26 23.32 0.31
CA TYR A 211 -16.43 22.87 1.08
C TYR A 211 -17.62 23.83 1.01
N ARG A 212 -17.37 25.14 0.87
CA ARG A 212 -18.42 26.17 0.68
C ARG A 212 -19.03 26.09 -0.73
N ALA A 213 -18.20 25.96 -1.75
CA ALA A 213 -18.66 25.80 -3.13
C ALA A 213 -19.42 24.48 -3.34
N ARG A 214 -18.98 23.41 -2.66
CA ARG A 214 -19.47 22.04 -2.89
C ARG A 214 -19.93 21.36 -1.59
N PRO A 215 -21.21 21.48 -1.24
CA PRO A 215 -21.80 20.78 -0.09
C PRO A 215 -21.77 19.25 -0.20
N ASP A 216 -21.69 18.69 -1.42
CA ASP A 216 -21.61 17.24 -1.64
C ASP A 216 -20.22 16.65 -1.32
N VAL A 217 -19.20 17.50 -1.17
CA VAL A 217 -17.83 17.08 -0.89
C VAL A 217 -17.65 16.74 0.59
N ARG A 218 -17.07 15.56 0.82
CA ARG A 218 -16.77 15.05 2.16
C ARG A 218 -15.30 14.81 2.43
N CYS A 219 -14.45 14.81 1.41
CA CYS A 219 -13.01 14.73 1.60
C CYS A 219 -12.29 15.52 0.51
N VAL A 220 -11.24 16.23 0.91
CA VAL A 220 -10.38 17.01 0.03
C VAL A 220 -8.93 16.60 0.30
N ILE A 221 -8.21 16.26 -0.76
CA ILE A 221 -6.81 15.85 -0.73
C ILE A 221 -6.01 16.86 -1.56
N HIS A 222 -5.07 17.55 -0.91
CA HIS A 222 -4.13 18.43 -1.59
C HIS A 222 -2.86 17.68 -2.02
N LEU A 223 -2.62 17.59 -3.32
CA LEU A 223 -1.43 16.99 -3.91
C LEU A 223 -0.41 18.05 -4.32
N SER A 224 0.77 18.01 -3.71
CA SER A 224 1.95 18.80 -4.11
C SER A 224 3.11 17.90 -4.54
N THR A 225 2.82 16.75 -5.15
CA THR A 225 3.86 15.91 -5.73
C THR A 225 4.63 16.68 -6.80
N SER A 226 5.85 16.25 -7.14
CA SER A 226 6.65 16.95 -8.16
C SER A 226 5.90 17.08 -9.49
N ALA A 227 5.12 16.07 -9.87
CA ALA A 227 4.32 16.12 -11.09
C ALA A 227 3.14 17.10 -10.93
N ALA A 228 2.36 16.99 -9.86
CA ALA A 228 1.21 17.88 -9.62
C ALA A 228 1.63 19.36 -9.52
N SER A 229 2.74 19.63 -8.83
CA SER A 229 3.30 20.98 -8.71
C SER A 229 3.69 21.55 -10.07
N VAL A 230 4.40 20.79 -10.92
CA VAL A 230 4.77 21.24 -12.28
C VAL A 230 3.53 21.45 -13.16
N ILE A 231 2.54 20.55 -13.10
CA ILE A 231 1.29 20.73 -13.87
C ILE A 231 0.54 21.98 -13.40
N SER A 232 0.59 22.32 -12.11
CA SER A 232 -0.06 23.54 -11.60
C SER A 232 0.53 24.82 -12.18
N THR A 233 1.79 24.85 -12.60
CA THR A 233 2.39 26.04 -13.22
C THR A 233 2.01 26.19 -14.70
N LEU A 234 1.52 25.14 -15.36
CA LEU A 234 1.17 25.18 -16.79
C LEU A 234 -0.15 25.91 -17.03
N SER A 235 -0.19 26.82 -18.02
CA SER A 235 -1.39 27.56 -18.42
C SER A 235 -2.59 26.65 -18.72
N THR A 236 -2.34 25.45 -19.24
CA THR A 236 -3.36 24.47 -19.63
C THR A 236 -3.91 23.63 -18.47
N GLY A 237 -3.26 23.61 -17.31
CA GLY A 237 -3.64 22.73 -16.20
C GLY A 237 -3.55 21.25 -16.57
N LEU A 238 -4.48 20.43 -16.04
CA LEU A 238 -4.56 18.99 -16.31
C LEU A 238 -5.36 18.73 -17.59
N LEU A 239 -4.71 18.16 -18.61
CA LEU A 239 -5.31 17.87 -19.90
C LEU A 239 -5.82 16.41 -19.96
N PRO A 240 -6.89 16.11 -20.72
CA PRO A 240 -7.43 14.77 -20.89
C PRO A 240 -6.58 13.92 -21.84
N LEU A 241 -5.29 13.75 -21.54
CA LEU A 241 -4.31 13.05 -22.40
C LEU A 241 -4.18 11.55 -22.08
N SER A 242 -4.59 11.12 -20.89
CA SER A 242 -4.56 9.72 -20.47
C SER A 242 -5.94 9.25 -20.03
N GLN A 243 -6.10 7.92 -19.92
CA GLN A 243 -7.35 7.35 -19.42
C GLN A 243 -7.67 7.85 -18.00
N GLU A 244 -6.65 7.96 -17.16
CA GLU A 244 -6.75 8.47 -15.80
C GLU A 244 -7.25 9.93 -15.79
N ALA A 245 -6.68 10.78 -16.66
CA ALA A 245 -7.13 12.16 -16.83
C ALA A 245 -8.59 12.25 -17.28
N MET A 246 -9.02 11.37 -18.20
CA MET A 246 -10.41 11.32 -18.66
C MET A 246 -11.38 10.84 -17.57
N ILE A 247 -10.97 9.91 -16.70
CA ILE A 247 -11.77 9.43 -15.55
C ILE A 247 -12.02 10.57 -14.55
N ILE A 248 -10.99 11.39 -14.32
CA ILE A 248 -11.06 12.59 -13.48
C ILE A 248 -11.98 13.63 -14.11
N GLY A 249 -11.89 13.82 -15.42
CA GLY A 249 -12.67 14.82 -16.14
C GLY A 249 -12.09 16.22 -16.03
N GLU A 250 -12.97 17.22 -16.19
CA GLU A 250 -12.58 18.62 -16.20
C GLU A 250 -12.04 19.09 -14.83
N SER A 251 -11.02 19.94 -14.88
CA SER A 251 -10.43 20.60 -13.73
C SER A 251 -10.70 22.10 -13.76
N ALA A 252 -11.09 22.66 -12.62
CA ALA A 252 -11.12 24.10 -12.40
C ALA A 252 -9.69 24.62 -12.24
N ILE A 253 -9.38 25.81 -12.75
CA ILE A 253 -8.06 26.44 -12.59
C ILE A 253 -8.24 27.76 -11.86
N TYR A 254 -7.56 27.91 -10.73
CA TYR A 254 -7.50 29.15 -9.97
C TYR A 254 -6.07 29.71 -9.98
N ASP A 255 -5.95 30.96 -10.39
CA ASP A 255 -4.69 31.70 -10.43
C ASP A 255 -4.65 32.75 -9.33
N PHE A 256 -3.58 32.73 -8.55
CA PHE A 256 -3.32 33.71 -7.50
C PHE A 256 -2.84 34.99 -8.14
N ASP A 257 -3.69 36.02 -8.15
CA ASP A 257 -3.25 37.34 -8.57
C ASP A 257 -2.37 37.97 -7.48
N ALA A 258 -1.06 37.78 -7.57
CA ALA A 258 -0.08 38.33 -6.64
C ALA A 258 -0.06 39.87 -6.59
N GLU A 259 -0.60 40.56 -7.62
CA GLU A 259 -0.69 42.02 -7.66
C GLU A 259 -1.91 42.54 -6.88
N ARG A 260 -2.93 41.70 -6.71
CA ARG A 260 -4.10 42.00 -5.89
C ARG A 260 -3.87 41.58 -4.44
N ARG A 261 -3.66 42.55 -3.55
CA ARG A 261 -3.82 42.35 -2.10
C ARG A 261 -5.30 42.16 -1.76
N ASN A 262 -5.83 40.99 -2.09
CA ASN A 262 -7.17 40.60 -1.68
C ASN A 262 -7.17 40.31 -0.18
N SER A 263 -8.29 40.61 0.49
CA SER A 263 -8.52 40.03 1.82
C SER A 263 -8.74 38.52 1.68
N ALA A 264 -8.47 37.76 2.75
CA ALA A 264 -8.72 36.31 2.76
C ALA A 264 -10.17 35.96 2.34
N ASP A 265 -11.15 36.78 2.73
CA ASP A 265 -12.54 36.60 2.35
C ASP A 265 -12.79 36.79 0.84
N GLN A 266 -12.15 37.79 0.21
CA GLN A 266 -12.27 38.01 -1.23
C GLN A 266 -11.63 36.90 -2.05
N GLU A 267 -10.53 36.34 -1.54
CA GLU A 267 -9.85 35.20 -2.15
C GLU A 267 -10.74 33.94 -2.11
N LEU A 268 -11.33 33.65 -0.95
CA LEU A 268 -12.30 32.57 -0.78
C LEU A 268 -13.46 32.68 -1.77
N GLU A 269 -14.09 33.85 -1.87
CA GLU A 269 -15.19 34.09 -2.82
C GLU A 269 -14.75 33.88 -4.27
N SER A 270 -13.52 34.28 -4.61
CA SER A 270 -12.98 34.09 -5.97
C SER A 270 -12.81 32.61 -6.30
N ILE A 271 -12.26 31.82 -5.37
CA ILE A 271 -12.10 30.36 -5.53
C ILE A 271 -13.47 29.69 -5.65
N VAL A 272 -14.43 30.08 -4.78
CA VAL A 272 -15.81 29.56 -4.82
C VAL A 272 -16.44 29.83 -6.18
N ASN A 273 -16.28 31.03 -6.73
CA ASN A 273 -16.82 31.38 -8.05
C ASN A 273 -16.20 30.55 -9.18
N VAL A 274 -14.90 30.29 -9.13
CA VAL A 274 -14.20 29.43 -10.11
C VAL A 274 -14.71 27.97 -10.05
N ILE A 275 -14.93 27.44 -8.85
CA ILE A 275 -15.49 26.09 -8.69
C ILE A 275 -16.95 26.04 -9.17
N ASN A 276 -17.74 27.07 -8.87
CA ASN A 276 -19.15 27.15 -9.24
C ASN A 276 -19.36 27.38 -10.75
N SER A 277 -18.42 28.04 -11.44
CA SER A 277 -18.47 28.21 -12.90
C SER A 277 -18.04 26.95 -13.66
N SER A 278 -17.37 26.01 -12.99
CA SER A 278 -16.96 24.73 -13.55
C SER A 278 -18.13 23.74 -13.63
N THR A 279 -17.96 22.64 -14.36
CA THR A 279 -19.02 21.63 -14.46
C THR A 279 -19.37 21.02 -13.08
N PRO A 280 -20.65 20.62 -12.83
CA PRO A 280 -21.05 19.99 -11.57
C PRO A 280 -20.26 18.71 -11.21
N ASN A 281 -19.67 18.09 -12.23
CA ASN A 281 -18.86 16.87 -12.12
C ASN A 281 -17.36 17.15 -11.96
N CYS A 282 -16.92 18.41 -11.98
CA CYS A 282 -15.55 18.81 -11.68
C CYS A 282 -15.20 18.37 -10.26
N ARG A 283 -14.08 17.64 -10.12
CA ARG A 283 -13.56 17.08 -8.86
C ARG A 283 -12.13 17.51 -8.55
N VAL A 284 -11.59 18.41 -9.38
CA VAL A 284 -10.20 18.84 -9.30
C VAL A 284 -10.14 20.35 -9.44
N LEU A 285 -9.44 20.99 -8.51
CA LEU A 285 -9.06 22.38 -8.57
C LEU A 285 -7.54 22.46 -8.67
N VAL A 286 -7.04 22.98 -9.77
CA VAL A 286 -5.63 23.31 -9.96
C VAL A 286 -5.41 24.72 -9.43
N VAL A 287 -4.55 24.85 -8.43
CA VAL A 287 -4.18 26.15 -7.86
C VAL A 287 -2.77 26.47 -8.33
N LYS A 288 -2.63 27.56 -9.11
CA LYS A 288 -1.36 27.96 -9.70
C LYS A 288 -0.25 28.09 -8.66
N ASP A 289 0.93 27.59 -9.00
CA ASP A 289 2.15 27.60 -8.19
C ASP A 289 2.04 26.95 -6.80
N ASN A 290 0.96 26.20 -6.56
CA ASN A 290 0.69 25.55 -5.26
C ASN A 290 0.57 24.04 -5.42
N GLY A 291 -0.35 23.59 -6.29
CA GLY A 291 -0.62 22.17 -6.49
C GLY A 291 -2.04 21.90 -6.96
N ILE A 292 -2.50 20.68 -6.70
CA ILE A 292 -3.79 20.19 -7.17
C ILE A 292 -4.63 19.70 -5.99
N PHE A 293 -5.83 20.26 -5.86
CA PHE A 293 -6.81 19.86 -4.86
C PHE A 293 -7.83 18.93 -5.49
N VAL A 294 -7.93 17.72 -4.96
CA VAL A 294 -8.85 16.70 -5.43
C VAL A 294 -9.91 16.44 -4.39
N PHE A 295 -11.19 16.38 -4.79
CA PHE A 295 -12.29 16.28 -3.84
C PHE A 295 -13.34 15.22 -4.20
N GLY A 296 -13.80 14.52 -3.16
CA GLY A 296 -14.69 13.36 -3.25
C GLY A 296 -15.88 13.43 -2.29
N ARG A 297 -16.94 12.64 -2.55
CA ARG A 297 -18.10 12.47 -1.66
C ARG A 297 -17.82 11.47 -0.53
N SER A 298 -16.67 10.80 -0.59
CA SER A 298 -16.09 9.98 0.46
C SER A 298 -14.56 10.04 0.40
N VAL A 299 -13.91 9.53 1.45
CA VAL A 299 -12.43 9.44 1.52
C VAL A 299 -11.89 8.49 0.44
N GLU A 300 -12.60 7.40 0.18
CA GLU A 300 -12.25 6.40 -0.83
C GLU A 300 -12.29 6.98 -2.24
N GLU A 301 -13.35 7.73 -2.56
CA GLU A 301 -13.48 8.42 -3.85
C GLU A 301 -12.41 9.50 -4.01
N ALA A 302 -12.20 10.34 -2.99
CA ALA A 302 -11.17 11.38 -3.04
C ALA A 302 -9.78 10.78 -3.24
N TRP A 303 -9.46 9.69 -2.52
CA TRP A 303 -8.20 8.97 -2.69
C TRP A 303 -8.05 8.39 -4.09
N PHE A 304 -9.08 7.72 -4.62
CA PHE A 304 -9.02 7.15 -5.96
C PHE A 304 -8.76 8.22 -7.02
N LEU A 305 -9.48 9.34 -6.96
CA LEU A 305 -9.29 10.46 -7.87
C LEU A 305 -7.91 11.10 -7.70
N ALA A 306 -7.42 11.23 -6.48
CA ALA A 306 -6.07 11.74 -6.20
C ALA A 306 -5.00 10.82 -6.78
N TYR A 307 -5.19 9.50 -6.65
CA TYR A 307 -4.31 8.50 -7.24
C TYR A 307 -4.24 8.62 -8.76
N MET A 308 -5.41 8.72 -9.41
CA MET A 308 -5.49 8.95 -10.85
C MET A 308 -4.89 10.29 -11.27
N ALA A 309 -5.07 11.34 -10.47
CA ALA A 309 -4.57 12.68 -10.78
C ALA A 309 -3.06 12.72 -10.82
N ASP A 310 -2.38 12.07 -9.87
CA ASP A 310 -0.92 12.01 -9.88
C ASP A 310 -0.38 11.24 -11.08
N ILE A 311 -0.99 10.09 -11.42
CA ILE A 311 -0.63 9.31 -12.61
C ILE A 311 -0.83 10.15 -13.89
N ALA A 312 -1.96 10.85 -13.98
CA ALA A 312 -2.26 11.73 -15.11
C ALA A 312 -1.24 12.88 -15.22
N CYS A 313 -0.85 13.48 -14.09
CA CYS A 313 0.17 14.52 -14.05
C CYS A 313 1.53 14.00 -14.51
N GLU A 314 1.94 12.82 -14.04
CA GLU A 314 3.18 12.18 -14.49
C GLU A 314 3.15 11.88 -16.00
N ALA A 315 2.02 11.37 -16.51
CA ALA A 315 1.86 11.07 -17.93
C ALA A 315 1.96 12.35 -18.78
N GLN A 316 1.26 13.41 -18.39
CA GLN A 316 1.32 14.71 -19.08
C GLN A 316 2.71 15.33 -19.03
N LEU A 317 3.41 15.23 -17.89
CA LEU A 317 4.79 15.73 -17.77
C LEU A 317 5.75 14.99 -18.70
N LYS A 318 5.61 13.67 -18.82
CA LYS A 318 6.41 12.84 -19.75
C LYS A 318 6.09 13.18 -21.21
N LEU A 319 4.84 13.49 -21.53
CA LEU A 319 4.41 13.89 -22.87
C LEU A 319 4.91 15.29 -23.26
N ASN A 320 4.96 16.23 -22.32
CA ASN A 320 5.45 17.59 -22.59
C ASN A 320 6.91 17.62 -23.09
N ALA A 321 7.71 16.59 -22.78
CA ALA A 321 9.06 16.46 -23.31
C ALA A 321 9.11 16.19 -24.83
N MET A 322 8.01 15.71 -25.44
CA MET A 322 7.91 15.35 -26.85
C MET A 322 7.44 16.50 -27.76
N GLY A 323 7.00 17.63 -27.19
CA GLY A 323 6.45 18.77 -27.93
C GLY A 323 4.92 18.68 -28.12
N SER A 324 4.26 19.85 -28.18
CA SER A 324 2.79 19.96 -28.22
C SER A 324 2.16 19.69 -29.58
N ASP A 325 2.92 19.81 -30.66
CA ASP A 325 2.38 19.90 -32.02
C ASP A 325 1.87 18.56 -32.57
N GLU A 326 2.26 17.44 -31.96
CA GLU A 326 1.78 16.10 -32.30
C GLU A 326 0.68 15.57 -31.36
N LEU A 327 0.26 16.36 -30.36
CA LEU A 327 -0.72 15.91 -29.37
C LEU A 327 -2.14 15.93 -29.95
N VAL A 328 -2.74 14.74 -30.08
CA VAL A 328 -4.15 14.56 -30.46
C VAL A 328 -5.00 14.41 -29.20
N LEU A 329 -5.91 15.37 -28.98
CA LEU A 329 -6.86 15.28 -27.88
C LEU A 329 -8.00 14.30 -28.21
N PRO A 330 -8.40 13.42 -27.27
CA PRO A 330 -9.57 12.56 -27.45
C PRO A 330 -10.85 13.39 -27.66
N SER A 331 -11.79 12.85 -28.45
CA SER A 331 -13.09 13.49 -28.65
C SER A 331 -13.87 13.59 -27.33
N GLN A 332 -14.77 14.58 -27.23
CA GLN A 332 -15.56 14.79 -26.01
C GLN A 332 -16.43 13.57 -25.66
N GLU A 333 -16.89 12.83 -26.67
CA GLU A 333 -17.63 11.58 -26.50
C GLU A 333 -16.77 10.50 -25.82
N ALA A 334 -15.52 10.33 -26.28
CA ALA A 334 -14.58 9.38 -25.68
C ALA A 334 -14.24 9.75 -24.23
N GLN A 335 -14.04 11.05 -23.96
CA GLN A 335 -13.82 11.55 -22.60
C GLN A 335 -15.01 11.26 -21.68
N ASN A 336 -16.23 11.55 -22.14
CA ASN A 336 -17.46 11.29 -21.37
C ASN A 336 -17.68 9.79 -21.13
N GLN A 337 -17.38 8.94 -22.12
CA GLN A 337 -17.48 7.49 -21.98
C GLN A 337 -16.48 6.95 -20.95
N ALA A 338 -15.21 7.37 -21.03
CA ALA A 338 -14.18 6.98 -20.09
C ALA A 338 -14.52 7.42 -18.66
N MET A 339 -15.03 8.64 -18.49
CA MET A 339 -15.51 9.16 -17.21
C MET A 339 -16.65 8.30 -16.65
N ASN A 340 -17.64 7.96 -17.47
CA ASN A 340 -18.80 7.18 -17.04
C ASN A 340 -18.41 5.75 -16.63
N VAL A 341 -17.54 5.09 -17.40
CA VAL A 341 -17.09 3.73 -17.09
C VAL A 341 -16.19 3.71 -15.85
N GLY A 342 -15.21 4.62 -15.77
CA GLY A 342 -14.27 4.67 -14.66
C GLY A 342 -14.91 5.06 -13.33
N ARG A 343 -15.96 5.89 -13.35
CA ARG A 343 -16.70 6.30 -12.13
C ARG A 343 -17.77 5.30 -11.70
N ASN A 344 -18.11 4.31 -12.53
CA ASN A 344 -19.13 3.30 -12.24
C ASN A 344 -18.57 1.87 -12.30
N PRO A 345 -17.89 1.38 -11.24
CA PRO A 345 -17.28 0.05 -11.24
C PRO A 345 -18.30 -1.10 -11.41
N SER A 346 -19.57 -0.87 -11.06
CA SER A 346 -20.65 -1.84 -11.28
C SER A 346 -20.84 -2.23 -12.75
N GLN A 347 -20.51 -1.36 -13.72
CA GLN A 347 -20.60 -1.71 -15.14
C GLN A 347 -19.50 -2.68 -15.57
N VAL A 348 -18.32 -2.62 -14.94
CA VAL A 348 -17.21 -3.55 -15.22
C VAL A 348 -17.49 -4.92 -14.59
N GLN A 349 -18.16 -4.96 -13.43
CA GLN A 349 -18.56 -6.21 -12.78
C GLN A 349 -19.59 -7.03 -13.57
N MET A 350 -20.42 -6.40 -14.43
CA MET A 350 -21.41 -7.10 -15.26
C MET A 350 -20.78 -7.99 -16.36
N ALA A 351 -19.48 -7.86 -16.63
CA ALA A 351 -18.76 -8.76 -17.54
C ALA A 351 -18.42 -10.12 -16.89
N SER A 352 -18.47 -10.22 -15.55
CA SER A 352 -18.30 -11.45 -14.81
C SER A 352 -19.61 -11.82 -14.12
N ASN A 353 -20.22 -12.96 -14.43
CA ASN A 353 -21.47 -13.47 -13.84
C ASN A 353 -21.36 -13.82 -12.32
N VAL A 354 -20.55 -13.10 -11.55
CA VAL A 354 -20.34 -13.31 -10.12
C VAL A 354 -21.13 -12.24 -9.36
N GLN A 355 -22.16 -12.65 -8.63
CA GLN A 355 -22.89 -11.80 -7.69
C GLN A 355 -21.96 -11.40 -6.53
N GLY A 356 -21.14 -10.38 -6.76
CA GLY A 356 -20.25 -9.77 -5.77
C GLY A 356 -20.93 -8.65 -4.97
N PRO A 357 -20.32 -8.21 -3.86
CA PRO A 357 -20.79 -7.03 -3.14
C PRO A 357 -20.71 -5.79 -4.04
N SER A 358 -21.79 -4.99 -4.04
CA SER A 358 -21.82 -3.71 -4.75
C SER A 358 -20.88 -2.71 -4.09
N PHE A 359 -19.86 -2.27 -4.83
CA PHE A 359 -18.92 -1.24 -4.40
C PHE A 359 -19.31 0.11 -4.99
N LYS A 360 -19.23 1.16 -4.17
CA LYS A 360 -19.28 2.53 -4.66
C LYS A 360 -17.92 2.92 -5.25
N PHE A 361 -17.91 4.03 -5.97
CA PHE A 361 -16.72 4.55 -6.63
C PHE A 361 -15.51 4.67 -5.67
N GLY A 362 -14.40 4.02 -6.01
CA GLY A 362 -13.16 3.98 -5.24
C GLY A 362 -13.12 3.03 -4.03
N GLU A 363 -14.25 2.43 -3.61
CA GLU A 363 -14.29 1.60 -2.40
C GLU A 363 -13.55 0.26 -2.54
N LEU A 364 -13.56 -0.34 -3.74
CA LEU A 364 -12.93 -1.64 -3.99
C LEU A 364 -11.40 -1.53 -3.89
N GLU A 365 -10.85 -0.54 -4.57
CA GLU A 365 -9.42 -0.21 -4.60
C GLU A 365 -8.95 0.20 -3.20
N PHE A 366 -9.75 1.01 -2.51
CA PHE A 366 -9.45 1.41 -1.14
C PHE A 366 -9.42 0.20 -0.20
N GLU A 367 -10.42 -0.69 -0.26
CA GLU A 367 -10.44 -1.91 0.56
C GLU A 367 -9.21 -2.81 0.28
N ALA A 368 -8.75 -2.87 -0.97
CA ALA A 368 -7.52 -3.58 -1.34
C ALA A 368 -6.27 -2.98 -0.68
N LEU A 369 -6.17 -1.65 -0.64
CA LEU A 369 -5.08 -0.96 0.05
C LEU A 369 -5.13 -1.15 1.57
N MET A 370 -6.32 -1.21 2.16
CA MET A 370 -6.46 -1.53 3.58
C MET A 370 -5.89 -2.91 3.91
N ARG A 371 -6.16 -3.93 3.06
CA ARG A 371 -5.57 -5.26 3.23
C ARG A 371 -4.04 -5.22 3.20
N ARG A 372 -3.46 -4.40 2.31
CA ARG A 372 -2.01 -4.21 2.23
C ARG A 372 -1.45 -3.54 3.49
N LEU A 373 -2.11 -2.50 4.00
CA LEU A 373 -1.74 -1.84 5.26
C LEU A 373 -1.82 -2.79 6.46
N ASP A 374 -2.91 -3.53 6.58
CA ASP A 374 -3.09 -4.47 7.69
C ASP A 374 -2.11 -5.63 7.64
N ALA A 375 -1.79 -6.14 6.43
CA ALA A 375 -0.74 -7.13 6.24
C ALA A 375 0.65 -6.62 6.65
N ALA A 376 0.90 -5.31 6.51
CA ALA A 376 2.11 -4.65 6.98
C ALA A 376 2.06 -4.26 8.48
N GLY A 377 0.98 -4.58 9.20
CA GLY A 377 0.85 -4.38 10.64
C GLY A 377 0.28 -3.03 11.09
N TYR A 378 -0.19 -2.19 10.16
CA TYR A 378 -0.71 -0.85 10.49
C TYR A 378 -2.06 -0.84 11.22
N ARG A 379 -2.79 -1.96 11.29
CA ARG A 379 -4.08 -2.09 12.01
C ARG A 379 -5.02 -0.90 11.72
N THR A 380 -5.43 -0.77 10.47
CA THR A 380 -6.31 0.28 9.94
C THR A 380 -7.65 0.38 10.67
N GLY A 381 -8.16 -0.73 11.23
CA GLY A 381 -9.52 -0.79 11.76
C GLY A 381 -10.60 -0.81 10.68
N HIS A 382 -10.23 -1.09 9.41
CA HIS A 382 -11.17 -1.14 8.31
C HIS A 382 -12.10 -2.36 8.38
N VAL A 383 -13.36 -2.18 7.94
CA VAL A 383 -14.36 -3.26 7.90
C VAL A 383 -14.45 -3.80 6.48
N TYR A 384 -13.90 -4.99 6.27
CA TYR A 384 -13.81 -5.63 4.95
C TYR A 384 -15.14 -6.24 4.49
N ARG A 385 -15.59 -5.90 3.28
CA ARG A 385 -16.78 -6.47 2.63
C ARG A 385 -16.43 -7.69 1.78
N LEU A 386 -15.32 -7.64 1.04
CA LEU A 386 -14.92 -8.73 0.15
C LEU A 386 -14.61 -10.02 0.93
N GLY A 387 -13.96 -9.89 2.09
CA GLY A 387 -13.66 -11.03 2.96
C GLY A 387 -14.91 -11.72 3.53
N GLN A 388 -16.03 -10.99 3.66
CA GLN A 388 -17.32 -11.57 4.05
C GLN A 388 -17.98 -12.28 2.86
N ALA A 389 -17.94 -11.66 1.68
CA ALA A 389 -18.47 -12.25 0.45
C ALA A 389 -17.72 -13.55 0.04
N LEU A 390 -16.38 -13.58 0.13
CA LEU A 390 -15.58 -14.78 -0.16
C LEU A 390 -15.80 -15.92 0.85
N LYS A 391 -16.26 -15.61 2.07
CA LYS A 391 -16.67 -16.65 3.04
C LYS A 391 -18.05 -17.22 2.71
N GLN A 392 -18.97 -16.37 2.23
CA GLN A 392 -20.32 -16.78 1.81
C GLN A 392 -20.34 -17.62 0.52
N LEU A 393 -19.33 -17.47 -0.34
CA LEU A 393 -19.16 -18.28 -1.56
C LEU A 393 -18.57 -19.68 -1.31
N ARG A 394 -18.18 -20.01 -0.06
CA ARG A 394 -17.78 -21.39 0.27
C ARG A 394 -19.05 -22.19 0.55
N PRO A 395 -19.33 -23.28 -0.19
CA PRO A 395 -20.47 -24.13 0.14
C PRO A 395 -20.28 -24.69 1.55
N THR A 396 -21.29 -24.50 2.40
CA THR A 396 -21.42 -25.14 3.71
C THR A 396 -21.42 -26.64 3.51
N GLN A 397 -20.30 -27.31 3.84
CA GLN A 397 -20.27 -28.76 3.96
C GLN A 397 -20.94 -29.15 5.29
N ASP A 398 -22.26 -29.10 5.35
CA ASP A 398 -23.04 -29.66 6.46
C ASP A 398 -24.43 -30.08 5.93
N GLU A 399 -24.48 -31.24 5.27
CA GLU A 399 -25.70 -32.03 5.00
C GLU A 399 -25.29 -33.52 5.07
N PRO A 400 -25.88 -34.34 5.97
CA PRO A 400 -25.47 -35.72 6.15
C PRO A 400 -26.10 -36.65 5.10
N GLY A 401 -25.28 -37.11 4.16
CA GLY A 401 -25.27 -38.48 3.66
C GLY A 401 -26.39 -38.95 2.73
N VAL A 402 -26.12 -38.96 1.42
CA VAL A 402 -26.53 -40.06 0.53
C VAL A 402 -25.32 -40.45 -0.33
N ALA A 403 -24.84 -41.67 -0.14
CA ALA A 403 -23.73 -42.23 -0.90
C ALA A 403 -24.18 -42.69 -2.29
N SER A 404 -23.37 -42.40 -3.31
CA SER A 404 -23.27 -43.22 -4.52
C SER A 404 -21.85 -43.19 -5.08
N PRO A 405 -21.35 -44.30 -5.63
CA PRO A 405 -19.92 -44.56 -5.75
C PRO A 405 -19.40 -44.25 -7.17
N GLY A 406 -18.32 -43.47 -7.26
CA GLY A 406 -17.55 -43.37 -8.50
C GLY A 406 -17.00 -41.98 -8.77
N GLY A 407 -15.78 -41.72 -8.31
CA GLY A 407 -15.03 -40.50 -8.64
C GLY A 407 -13.86 -40.32 -7.70
N ARG A 408 -12.67 -40.75 -8.12
CA ARG A 408 -11.44 -40.70 -7.33
C ARG A 408 -11.13 -39.27 -6.88
N ARG A 409 -11.04 -39.08 -5.55
CA ARG A 409 -10.47 -37.92 -4.88
C ARG A 409 -8.97 -37.83 -5.16
N ILE A 410 -8.47 -36.66 -5.54
CA ILE A 410 -7.06 -36.28 -5.43
C ILE A 410 -7.01 -34.86 -4.86
N LEU A 411 -6.24 -34.72 -3.78
CA LEU A 411 -5.82 -33.52 -3.04
C LEU A 411 -6.75 -33.00 -1.93
N ASP A 412 -6.64 -33.63 -0.76
CA ASP A 412 -6.48 -32.93 0.52
C ASP A 412 -5.91 -33.93 1.56
N GLU A 413 -4.64 -33.77 1.94
CA GLU A 413 -4.10 -34.16 3.25
C GLU A 413 -2.67 -33.63 3.41
N VAL A 414 -2.53 -32.47 4.04
CA VAL A 414 -1.35 -32.18 4.87
C VAL A 414 -1.87 -31.83 6.26
N THR A 415 -2.26 -32.88 6.98
CA THR A 415 -2.46 -32.85 8.43
C THR A 415 -1.09 -32.77 9.10
N VAL A 416 -0.86 -31.67 9.82
CA VAL A 416 0.29 -31.50 10.71
C VAL A 416 0.12 -32.48 11.89
N PRO A 417 1.04 -33.43 12.14
CA PRO A 417 0.91 -34.32 13.29
C PRO A 417 1.30 -33.61 14.60
N PRO A 418 0.65 -33.95 15.72
CA PRO A 418 0.88 -33.31 17.01
C PRO A 418 2.21 -33.76 17.63
N THR A 419 2.93 -32.80 18.22
CA THR A 419 4.13 -33.04 19.03
C THR A 419 3.79 -33.80 20.31
N HIS A 420 4.18 -35.07 20.38
CA HIS A 420 4.33 -35.78 21.66
C HIS A 420 5.79 -35.74 22.11
N SER A 421 6.05 -34.91 23.11
CA SER A 421 7.18 -35.07 24.03
C SER A 421 6.81 -36.18 25.01
N ALA A 422 7.53 -37.30 24.98
CA ALA A 422 8.02 -38.02 26.16
C ALA A 422 8.68 -39.35 25.76
N VAL A 423 9.92 -39.55 26.20
CA VAL A 423 10.36 -40.62 27.13
C VAL A 423 11.82 -40.98 26.85
N GLY A 424 12.65 -40.90 27.90
CA GLY A 424 14.02 -41.40 27.93
C GLY A 424 14.64 -41.41 29.32
N LYS A 425 14.12 -42.29 30.19
CA LYS A 425 14.65 -42.90 31.44
C LYS A 425 15.98 -42.41 32.04
N GLY A 426 15.95 -42.17 33.35
CA GLY A 426 17.08 -42.34 34.27
C GLY A 426 16.61 -43.00 35.58
N LEU A 427 17.11 -44.22 35.85
CA LEU A 427 16.90 -44.97 37.09
C LEU A 427 17.48 -44.23 38.31
N ARG A 428 16.83 -44.34 39.47
CA ARG A 428 17.49 -44.65 40.75
C ARG A 428 16.47 -45.12 41.79
N ASP A 429 16.86 -46.21 42.43
CA ASP A 429 16.13 -47.01 43.41
C ASP A 429 15.80 -46.27 44.70
N THR A 430 14.72 -46.73 45.34
CA THR A 430 14.39 -46.50 46.75
C THR A 430 15.43 -47.14 47.67
N PRO A 431 15.38 -46.83 48.98
CA PRO A 431 14.82 -47.88 49.83
C PRO A 431 13.89 -47.39 50.94
N ASP A 432 13.10 -48.37 51.37
CA ASP A 432 12.12 -48.41 52.46
C ASP A 432 12.60 -47.86 53.81
N LYS A 433 11.77 -47.04 54.46
CA LYS A 433 10.91 -47.45 55.60
C LYS A 433 10.08 -46.28 56.12
#